data_AF-A0ABD0QI75-F1
#
_entry.id   AF-A0ABD0QI75-F1
#
_cell.length_a   1.000
_cell.length_b   1.000
_cell.length_c   1.000
_cell.angle_alpha   90.00
_cell.angle_beta   90.00
_cell.angle_gamma   90.00
#
_symmetry.space_group_name_H-M   'P 1'
#
loop_
_entity.id
_entity.type
_entity.pdbx_description
1 polymer ?
#
loop_
_entity_poly.entity_id
_entity_poly.type
_entity_poly.pdbx_seq_one_letter_code
_entity_poly.pdbx_strand_id
1 'polypeptide(L)' 'EDGQKLQNLSDSIEEGTMPPELADVIKRLWKDSGVQASFERAAEYQLNDSAG' A
#
# COMPACT_ATOMS: atom_id res chain seq x y z
N GLU A 1 -4.11 11.79 3.73
CA GLU A 1 -5.21 11.68 2.75
C GLU A 1 -5.17 10.36 1.98
N ASP A 2 -4.05 10.02 1.32
CA ASP A 2 -3.94 8.76 0.56
C ASP A 2 -4.15 7.49 1.41
N GLY A 3 -3.74 7.46 2.69
CA GLY A 3 -4.00 6.31 3.58
C GLY A 3 -5.48 6.06 3.86
N GLN A 4 -6.27 7.11 4.11
CA GLN A 4 -7.72 6.98 4.26
C GLN A 4 -8.38 6.55 2.94
N LYS A 5 -7.87 7.07 1.82
CA LYS A 5 -8.36 6.72 0.49
C LYS A 5 -8.07 5.25 0.15
N LEU A 6 -6.88 4.75 0.49
CA LEU A 6 -6.51 3.34 0.36
C LEU A 6 -7.51 2.46 1.10
N GLN A 7 -7.83 2.78 2.35
CA GLN A 7 -8.78 2.01 3.15
C GLN A 7 -10.15 1.95 2.48
N ASN A 8 -10.72 3.11 2.14
CA ASN A 8 -12.06 3.19 1.55
C ASN A 8 -12.15 2.45 0.20
N LEU A 9 -11.11 2.55 -0.64
CA LEU A 9 -11.07 1.84 -1.92
C LEU A 9 -10.95 0.33 -1.71
N SER A 10 -10.08 -0.12 -0.79
CA SER A 10 -9.89 -1.53 -0.48
C SER A 10 -11.16 -2.18 0.07
N ASP A 11 -11.96 -1.46 0.84
CA ASP A 11 -13.23 -1.95 1.36
C ASP A 11 -14.33 -2.08 0.28
N SER A 12 -14.14 -1.41 -0.86
CA SER A 12 -15.14 -1.31 -1.92
C SER A 12 -14.78 -2.10 -3.18
N ILE A 13 -13.60 -2.73 -3.26
CA ILE A 13 -13.20 -3.48 -4.46
C ILE A 13 -13.90 -4.84 -4.53
N GLU A 14 -14.27 -5.23 -5.74
CA GLU A 14 -14.68 -6.61 -6.02
C GLU A 14 -13.46 -7.53 -5.99
N GLU A 15 -13.64 -8.73 -5.44
CA GLU A 15 -12.58 -9.73 -5.35
C GLU A 15 -11.98 -10.03 -6.74
N GLY A 16 -10.65 -10.03 -6.83
CA GLY A 16 -9.94 -10.26 -8.10
C GLY A 16 -9.79 -9.01 -8.98
N THR A 17 -10.26 -7.85 -8.54
CA THR A 17 -10.09 -6.58 -9.28
C THR A 17 -9.02 -5.68 -8.64
N MET A 18 -8.38 -4.85 -9.47
CA MET A 18 -7.46 -3.80 -9.03
C MET A 18 -7.75 -2.53 -9.84
N PRO A 19 -8.64 -1.66 -9.36
CA PRO A 19 -8.96 -0.41 -10.05
C PRO A 19 -7.71 0.46 -10.22
N PRO A 20 -7.57 1.19 -11.35
CA PRO A 20 -6.41 2.06 -11.60
C PRO A 20 -6.16 3.07 -10.48
N GLU A 21 -7.23 3.62 -9.90
CA GLU A 21 -7.14 4.58 -8.80
C GLU A 21 -6.52 3.97 -7.53
N LEU A 22 -6.86 2.71 -7.21
CA LEU A 22 -6.28 2.00 -6.09
C LEU A 22 -4.78 1.75 -6.31
N ALA A 23 -4.42 1.29 -7.51
CA ALA A 23 -3.02 1.09 -7.88
C ALA A 23 -2.21 2.39 -7.79
N ASP A 24 -2.79 3.52 -8.18
CA ASP A 24 -2.12 4.82 -8.11
C ASP A 24 -1.96 5.33 -6.67
N VAL A 25 -2.96 5.09 -5.80
CA VAL A 25 -2.85 5.38 -4.36
C VAL A 25 -1.73 4.54 -3.73
N ILE A 26 -1.68 3.23 -4.01
CA ILE A 26 -0.62 2.34 -3.52
C ILE A 26 0.76 2.83 -3.98
N LYS A 27 0.92 3.18 -5.26
CA LYS A 27 2.19 3.70 -5.79
C LYS A 27 2.62 5.00 -5.13
N ARG A 28 1.69 5.91 -4.83
CA ARG A 28 2.02 7.17 -4.13
C ARG A 28 2.45 6.93 -2.70
N LEU A 29 1.71 6.10 -1.97
CA LEU A 29 2.08 5.69 -0.61
C LEU A 29 3.41 4.96 -0.58
N TRP A 30 3.68 4.08 -1.54
CA TRP A 30 4.96 3.37 -1.62
C TRP A 30 6.15 4.30 -1.82
N LYS A 31 5.98 5.39 -2.57
CA LYS A 31 7.04 6.39 -2.79
C LYS A 31 7.25 7.33 -1.59
N ASP A 32 6.38 7.31 -0.60
CA ASP A 32 6.53 8.12 0.61
C ASP A 32 7.77 7.68 1.39
N SER A 33 8.57 8.65 1.84
CA SER A 33 9.82 8.36 2.54
C SER A 33 9.60 7.73 3.92
N GLY A 34 8.49 8.02 4.58
CA GLY A 34 8.11 7.38 5.84
C GLY A 34 7.79 5.90 5.63
N VAL A 35 7.04 5.59 4.57
CA VAL A 35 6.72 4.20 4.18
C VAL A 35 7.98 3.44 3.78
N GLN A 36 8.87 4.04 2.99
CA GLN A 36 10.16 3.43 2.65
C GLN A 36 11.03 3.19 3.90
N ALA A 37 11.11 4.15 4.82
CA ALA A 37 11.85 3.97 6.07
C ALA A 37 11.27 2.85 6.97
N SER A 38 9.94 2.67 6.95
CA SER A 38 9.30 1.52 7.60
C SER A 38 9.62 0.20 6.89
N PHE A 39 9.69 0.21 5.55
CA PHE A 39 10.06 -0.95 4.75
C PHE A 39 11.52 -1.38 4.98
N GLU A 40 12.46 -0.44 5.12
CA GLU A 40 13.85 -0.74 5.49
C GLU A 40 13.96 -1.47 6.85
N ARG A 41 12.97 -1.26 7.71
CA ARG A 41 12.83 -1.92 9.02
C ARG A 41 11.86 -3.11 8.98
N ALA A 42 11.61 -3.68 7.81
CA ALA A 42 10.66 -4.80 7.63
C ALA A 42 10.93 -5.99 8.56
N ALA A 43 12.19 -6.23 8.96
CA ALA A 43 12.56 -7.27 9.90
C ALA A 43 11.92 -7.12 11.30
N GLU A 44 11.42 -5.93 11.65
CA GLU A 44 10.69 -5.67 12.90
C GLU A 44 9.22 -6.09 12.83
N TYR A 45 8.72 -6.40 11.63
CA TYR A 45 7.32 -6.71 11.35
C TYR A 45 7.17 -8.03 10.59
N GLN A 46 5.92 -8.49 10.42
CA GLN A 46 5.61 -9.63 9.55
C GLN A 46 5.31 -9.10 8.15
N LEU A 47 6.36 -8.95 7.34
CA LEU A 47 6.23 -8.54 5.94
C LEU A 47 6.62 -9.68 5.00
N ASN A 48 5.90 -9.82 3.89
CA ASN A 48 6.21 -10.82 2.87
C ASN A 48 7.51 -10.49 2.15
N ASP A 49 8.33 -11.51 1.86
CA ASP A 49 9.60 -11.35 1.13
C ASP A 49 9.42 -10.78 -0.30
N SER A 50 8.22 -10.93 -0.87
CA SER A 50 7.88 -10.42 -2.21
C SER A 50 7.52 -8.93 -2.22
N ALA A 51 7.57 -8.22 -1.09
CA ALA A 51 7.08 -6.85 -0.97
C ALA A 51 8.04 -5.75 -1.47
N GLY A 52 8.87 -6.02 -2.49
CA GLY A 52 9.88 -5.09 -3.02
C GLY A 52 9.75 -4.80 -4.52
#